data_AF-A0A147BWB5-F1
#
_entry.id   AF-A0A147BWB5-F1
#
_cell.length_a   1.000
_cell.length_b   1.000
_cell.length_c   1.000
_cell.angle_alpha   90.00
_cell.angle_beta   90.00
_cell.angle_gamma   90.00
#
_symmetry.space_group_name_H-M   'P 1'
#
loop_
_entity.id
_entity.type
_entity.pdbx_description
1 polymer ?
#
loop_
_entity_poly.entity_id
_entity_poly.type
_entity_poly.pdbx_seq_one_letter_code
_entity_poly.pdbx_strand_id
1 'polypeptide(L)'
;MRAVFCFINLEVAWMFVGLYCLAGMVSPSSSHGNSDEIKYYEDEPWVFCLDPDTVTCLENGTHASYNRSTGMCELRNGSDCGGGENHFPSIQECNSSSNSAPKPPCSLELNEGLGKAYIPRWFFNTSSANCEIFIFGGGPGENGNNFETEKECRKACSGFQFYRRINITVGN
;
A
#
# COMPACT_ATOMS: atom_id res chain seq x y z
N MET A 1 15.99 2.33 -8.74
CA MET A 1 16.05 3.77 -9.06
C MET A 1 16.20 3.96 -10.56
N ARG A 2 15.12 4.27 -11.28
CA ARG A 2 15.21 4.66 -12.70
C ARG A 2 15.33 6.18 -12.76
N ALA A 3 16.55 6.69 -12.95
CA ALA A 3 16.75 8.10 -13.25
C ALA A 3 16.39 8.34 -14.71
N VAL A 4 15.33 9.12 -14.94
CA VAL A 4 14.97 9.61 -16.28
C VAL A 4 15.70 10.93 -16.49
N PHE A 5 16.75 10.92 -17.31
CA PHE A 5 17.49 12.12 -17.69
C PHE A 5 16.87 12.75 -18.93
N CYS A 6 16.36 13.96 -18.82
CA CYS A 6 15.95 14.77 -19.97
C CYS A 6 17.16 15.55 -20.49
N PHE A 7 17.65 15.21 -21.68
CA PHE A 7 18.64 15.99 -22.40
C PHE A 7 17.91 16.97 -23.32
N ILE A 8 17.92 18.26 -22.98
CA ILE A 8 17.48 19.30 -23.91
C ILE A 8 18.71 19.75 -24.69
N ASN A 9 18.74 19.42 -25.98
CA ASN A 9 19.77 19.91 -26.90
C ASN A 9 19.46 21.38 -27.24
N LEU A 10 20.22 22.30 -26.66
CA LEU A 10 20.47 23.59 -27.25
C LEU A 10 21.97 23.67 -27.53
N GLU A 11 22.31 23.86 -28.80
CA GLU A 11 23.67 24.14 -29.23
C GLU A 11 24.23 25.32 -28.42
N VAL A 12 25.50 25.17 -28.03
CA VAL A 12 26.39 26.05 -27.23
C VAL A 12 26.13 26.22 -25.72
N ALA A 13 26.96 25.46 -24.98
CA ALA A 13 27.50 25.66 -23.63
C ALA A 13 26.68 25.18 -22.41
N TRP A 14 27.26 24.21 -21.70
CA TRP A 14 26.80 23.67 -20.43
C TRP A 14 27.03 24.68 -19.31
N MET A 15 25.99 25.41 -18.92
CA MET A 15 25.97 26.16 -17.67
C MET A 15 25.03 25.46 -16.70
N PHE A 16 25.60 24.81 -15.69
CA PHE A 16 24.87 24.30 -14.53
C PHE A 16 24.30 25.48 -13.74
N VAL A 17 23.04 25.85 -14.00
CA VAL A 17 22.29 26.75 -13.12
C VAL A 17 21.50 25.88 -12.16
N GLY A 18 22.16 25.46 -11.08
CA GLY A 18 21.47 24.88 -9.94
C GLY A 18 20.79 25.98 -9.13
N LEU A 19 19.53 26.32 -9.46
CA LEU A 19 18.56 26.90 -8.51
C LEU A 19 17.14 26.97 -9.10
N TYR A 20 16.22 26.18 -8.52
CA TYR A 20 14.74 26.27 -8.44
C TYR A 20 13.86 26.78 -9.61
N CYS A 21 12.93 25.93 -10.04
CA CYS A 21 11.52 26.25 -10.41
C CYS A 21 10.68 24.99 -10.05
N LEU A 22 9.88 24.95 -8.98
CA LEU A 22 8.55 25.54 -8.82
C LEU A 22 7.62 25.38 -10.04
N ALA A 23 6.80 24.32 -9.98
CA ALA A 23 5.42 24.13 -10.49
C ALA A 23 5.28 22.69 -11.05
N GLY A 24 4.49 21.76 -10.52
CA GLY A 24 3.61 21.74 -9.37
C GLY A 24 2.84 20.40 -9.36
N MET A 25 2.70 19.80 -8.19
CA MET A 25 1.51 19.02 -7.84
C MET A 25 1.01 19.55 -6.49
N VAL A 26 0.53 20.80 -6.50
CA VAL A 26 -0.33 21.33 -5.43
C VAL A 26 -1.48 22.00 -6.15
N SER A 27 -2.67 21.44 -6.02
CA SER A 27 -3.91 22.10 -6.42
C SER A 27 -4.28 23.11 -5.32
N PRO A 28 -4.34 24.42 -5.57
CA PRO A 28 -4.98 25.33 -4.64
C PRO A 28 -6.47 25.33 -4.95
N SER A 29 -7.24 24.49 -4.26
CA SER A 29 -8.68 24.73 -4.13
C SER A 29 -8.85 25.96 -3.26
N SER A 30 -9.04 27.11 -3.91
CA SER A 30 -9.47 28.35 -3.28
C SER A 30 -10.86 28.17 -2.68
N SER A 31 -10.96 28.12 -1.36
CA SER A 31 -12.14 28.56 -0.62
C SER A 31 -11.68 29.38 0.59
N HIS A 32 -12.29 30.55 0.72
CA HIS A 32 -12.08 31.49 1.82
C HIS A 32 -12.19 30.79 3.18
N GLY A 33 -11.08 30.72 3.92
CA GLY A 33 -11.01 30.21 5.28
C GLY A 33 -9.62 30.46 5.89
N ASN A 34 -9.57 31.27 6.93
CA ASN A 34 -8.37 31.80 7.58
C ASN A 34 -7.71 30.73 8.49
N SER A 35 -6.58 30.13 8.05
CA SER A 35 -5.44 29.60 8.85
C SER A 35 -4.56 28.67 7.99
N ASP A 36 -3.38 29.12 7.55
CA ASP A 36 -2.41 28.29 6.81
C ASP A 36 -1.69 27.30 7.76
N GLU A 37 -2.37 26.22 8.13
CA GLU A 37 -1.78 25.12 8.87
C GLU A 37 -1.15 24.11 7.89
N ILE A 38 0.18 23.97 7.93
CA ILE A 38 0.89 22.91 7.18
C ILE A 38 0.46 21.55 7.75
N LYS A 39 -0.15 20.72 6.91
CA LYS A 39 -0.57 19.35 7.27
C LYS A 39 0.51 18.37 6.89
N TYR A 40 0.95 17.56 7.85
CA TYR A 40 1.90 16.47 7.62
C TYR A 40 1.15 15.14 7.55
N TYR A 41 1.67 14.23 6.74
CA TYR A 41 1.11 12.90 6.53
C TYR A 41 2.21 11.86 6.65
N GLU A 42 1.86 10.68 7.17
CA GLU A 42 2.73 9.50 7.19
C GLU A 42 1.96 8.28 6.70
N ASP A 43 2.68 7.27 6.19
CA ASP A 43 2.10 6.00 5.79
C ASP A 43 1.48 5.28 6.99
N GLU A 44 0.33 4.65 6.77
CA GLU A 44 -0.30 3.84 7.78
C GLU A 44 0.50 2.55 8.02
N PRO A 45 0.69 2.10 9.28
CA PRO A 45 1.53 0.95 9.59
C PRO A 45 1.11 -0.35 8.92
N TRP A 46 -0.17 -0.49 8.57
CA TRP A 46 -0.69 -1.69 7.94
C TRP A 46 -0.29 -1.84 6.46
N VAL A 47 0.15 -0.76 5.82
CA VAL A 47 0.52 -0.76 4.39
C VAL A 47 1.63 -1.78 4.14
N PHE A 48 2.63 -1.78 5.01
CA PHE A 48 3.77 -2.70 4.95
C PHE A 48 3.37 -4.17 5.22
N CYS A 49 2.33 -4.41 6.02
CA CYS A 49 1.87 -5.78 6.31
C CYS A 49 1.27 -6.48 5.08
N LEU A 50 0.79 -5.73 4.09
CA LEU A 50 0.12 -6.27 2.90
C LEU A 50 0.97 -6.16 1.63
N ASP A 51 2.25 -5.83 1.79
CA ASP A 51 3.18 -5.69 0.68
C ASP A 51 3.43 -7.06 0.03
N PRO A 52 3.13 -7.23 -1.28
CA PRO A 52 3.25 -8.51 -1.98
C PRO A 52 4.69 -8.84 -2.40
N ASP A 53 5.63 -7.93 -2.19
CA ASP A 53 7.01 -8.07 -2.63
C ASP A 53 7.73 -9.24 -1.94
N THR A 54 8.57 -9.94 -2.71
CA THR A 54 9.29 -11.12 -2.23
C THR A 54 10.33 -10.74 -1.20
N VAL A 55 10.09 -11.11 0.06
CA VAL A 55 11.07 -10.97 1.15
C VAL A 55 12.16 -12.03 0.99
N THR A 56 13.41 -11.59 0.99
CA THR A 56 14.61 -12.45 0.98
C THR A 56 15.46 -12.16 2.21
N CYS A 57 15.86 -13.19 2.95
CA CYS A 57 16.67 -13.07 4.15
C CYS A 57 18.00 -13.80 3.96
N LEU A 58 19.12 -13.16 4.34
CA LEU A 58 20.47 -13.64 4.04
C LEU A 58 21.11 -14.45 5.18
N GLU A 59 20.61 -14.26 6.40
CA GLU A 59 21.19 -14.85 7.59
C GLU A 59 20.27 -15.88 8.26
N ASN A 60 20.86 -16.76 9.07
CA ASN A 60 20.10 -17.71 9.88
C ASN A 60 19.54 -17.02 11.12
N GLY A 61 18.26 -17.24 11.43
CA GLY A 61 17.55 -16.54 12.47
C GLY A 61 16.05 -16.62 12.24
N THR A 62 15.29 -15.70 12.82
CA THR A 62 13.86 -15.59 12.58
C THR A 62 13.41 -14.14 12.49
N HIS A 63 12.36 -13.90 11.72
CA HIS A 63 11.60 -12.65 11.69
C HIS A 63 10.10 -12.98 11.80
N ALA A 64 9.26 -11.97 12.04
CA ALA A 64 7.81 -12.10 11.96
C ALA A 64 7.30 -11.52 10.64
N SER A 65 6.22 -12.08 10.11
CA SER A 65 5.57 -11.59 8.88
C SER A 65 4.06 -11.73 9.01
N TYR A 66 3.30 -10.80 8.44
CA TYR A 66 1.85 -10.84 8.45
C TYR A 66 1.31 -11.76 7.36
N ASN A 67 0.60 -12.81 7.76
CA ASN A 67 -0.06 -13.71 6.85
C ASN A 67 -1.45 -13.15 6.49
N ARG A 68 -1.56 -12.62 5.28
CA ARG A 68 -2.80 -12.03 4.75
C ARG A 68 -3.97 -13.03 4.64
N SER A 69 -3.69 -14.33 4.57
CA SER A 69 -4.71 -15.39 4.48
C SER A 69 -5.33 -15.75 5.83
N THR A 70 -4.52 -15.70 6.90
CA THR A 70 -4.99 -15.97 8.27
C THR A 70 -5.37 -14.68 9.00
N GLY A 71 -4.88 -13.53 8.54
CA GLY A 71 -5.01 -12.25 9.22
C GLY A 71 -4.16 -12.15 10.49
N MET A 72 -3.08 -12.94 10.59
CA MET A 72 -2.25 -13.07 11.79
C MET A 72 -0.76 -12.94 11.45
N CYS A 73 0.03 -12.45 12.41
CA CYS A 73 1.48 -12.50 12.33
C CYS A 73 2.01 -13.90 12.65
N GLU A 74 3.02 -14.33 11.92
CA GLU A 74 3.65 -15.64 12.05
C GLU A 74 5.18 -15.50 12.03
N LEU A 75 5.89 -16.37 12.75
CA LEU A 75 7.35 -16.43 12.67
C LEU A 75 7.78 -17.16 11.40
N ARG A 76 8.81 -16.61 10.75
CA ARG A 76 9.45 -17.13 9.54
C ARG A 76 10.95 -17.28 9.79
N ASN A 77 11.57 -18.21 9.08
CA ASN A 77 13.01 -18.41 9.14
C ASN A 77 13.73 -17.32 8.33
N GLY A 78 14.89 -16.91 8.83
CA GLY A 78 15.75 -15.93 8.21
C GLY A 78 15.79 -14.60 8.97
N SER A 79 16.95 -13.96 8.98
CA SER A 79 17.20 -12.60 9.46
C SER A 79 17.96 -11.79 8.40
N ASP A 80 18.13 -10.49 8.64
CA ASP A 80 18.67 -9.54 7.65
C ASP A 80 17.91 -9.63 6.32
N CYS A 81 16.61 -9.32 6.41
CA CYS A 81 15.68 -9.44 5.31
C CYS A 81 15.60 -8.12 4.53
N GLY A 82 15.54 -8.25 3.20
CA GLY A 82 15.24 -7.16 2.28
C GLY A 82 14.25 -7.62 1.20
N GLY A 83 13.81 -6.69 0.37
CA GLY A 83 12.70 -6.91 -0.57
C GLY A 83 11.47 -6.13 -0.09
N GLY A 84 10.32 -6.79 -0.02
CA GLY A 84 9.09 -6.19 0.51
C GLY A 84 9.19 -5.86 2.00
N GLU A 85 8.31 -5.00 2.49
CA GLU A 85 8.35 -4.50 3.88
C GLU A 85 7.55 -5.37 4.87
N ASN A 86 6.98 -6.50 4.43
CA ASN A 86 6.23 -7.43 5.28
C ASN A 86 7.16 -8.37 6.09
N HIS A 87 8.16 -7.80 6.75
CA HIS A 87 9.01 -8.48 7.71
C HIS A 87 9.29 -7.58 8.91
N PHE A 88 9.23 -8.17 10.10
CA PHE A 88 9.36 -7.47 11.36
C PHE A 88 10.39 -8.17 12.24
N PRO A 89 11.19 -7.44 13.03
CA PRO A 89 12.15 -8.04 13.95
C PRO A 89 11.52 -8.98 14.98
N SER A 90 10.26 -8.74 15.38
CA SER A 90 9.57 -9.52 16.39
C SER A 90 8.07 -9.68 16.11
N ILE A 91 7.46 -10.70 16.72
CA ILE A 91 6.00 -10.93 16.61
C ILE A 91 5.22 -9.76 17.21
N GLN A 92 5.76 -9.11 18.23
CA GLN A 92 5.17 -7.95 18.91
C GLN A 92 5.10 -6.75 17.96
N GLU A 93 6.18 -6.45 17.24
CA GLU A 93 6.23 -5.36 16.27
C GLU A 93 5.31 -5.61 15.06
N CYS A 94 5.24 -6.86 14.60
CA CYS A 94 4.28 -7.25 13.57
C CYS A 94 2.84 -7.03 14.06
N ASN A 95 2.51 -7.47 15.28
CA ASN A 95 1.18 -7.31 15.85
C ASN A 95 0.81 -5.84 16.04
N SER A 96 1.73 -4.99 16.51
CA SER A 96 1.46 -3.56 16.65
C SER A 96 1.14 -2.88 15.32
N SER A 97 1.81 -3.30 14.24
CA SER A 97 1.61 -2.74 12.90
C SER A 97 0.36 -3.29 12.22
N SER A 98 0.05 -4.57 12.43
CA SER A 98 -1.05 -5.28 11.76
C SER A 98 -2.40 -5.20 12.47
N ASN A 99 -2.49 -4.59 13.66
CA ASN A 99 -3.76 -4.36 14.36
C ASN A 99 -4.76 -3.58 13.50
N SER A 100 -4.28 -2.63 12.71
CA SER A 100 -5.09 -1.82 11.80
C SER A 100 -5.16 -2.39 10.38
N ALA A 101 -4.52 -3.54 10.12
CA ALA A 101 -4.53 -4.14 8.80
C ALA A 101 -5.90 -4.75 8.47
N PRO A 102 -6.31 -4.67 7.19
CA PRO A 102 -7.40 -5.49 6.69
C PRO A 102 -7.25 -6.95 7.14
N LYS A 103 -8.37 -7.56 7.52
CA LYS A 103 -8.48 -9.00 7.79
C LYS A 103 -9.18 -9.68 6.61
N PRO A 104 -9.08 -11.01 6.47
CA PRO A 104 -9.82 -11.73 5.45
C PRO A 104 -11.33 -11.44 5.57
N PRO A 105 -12.05 -11.21 4.47
CA PRO A 105 -11.59 -11.38 3.08
C PRO A 105 -10.81 -10.18 2.51
N CYS A 106 -10.88 -9.00 3.12
CA CYS A 106 -10.34 -7.75 2.59
C CYS A 106 -8.81 -7.72 2.49
N SER A 107 -8.11 -8.58 3.24
CA SER A 107 -6.67 -8.73 3.08
C SER A 107 -6.27 -9.68 1.96
N LEU A 108 -7.18 -10.47 1.38
CA LEU A 108 -6.81 -11.48 0.37
C LEU A 108 -6.57 -10.81 -0.99
N GLU A 109 -5.72 -11.40 -1.83
CA GLU A 109 -5.62 -10.96 -3.23
C GLU A 109 -6.88 -11.31 -4.00
N LEU A 110 -7.10 -10.64 -5.13
CA LEU A 110 -8.09 -11.12 -6.10
C LEU A 110 -7.73 -12.56 -6.52
N ASN A 111 -8.74 -13.37 -6.77
CA ASN A 111 -8.55 -14.72 -7.29
C ASN A 111 -9.55 -14.96 -8.42
N GLU A 112 -9.03 -15.10 -9.64
CA GLU A 112 -9.86 -15.30 -10.85
C GLU A 112 -10.50 -16.70 -10.89
N GLY A 113 -10.08 -17.63 -10.04
CA GLY A 113 -10.50 -19.02 -10.07
C GLY A 113 -9.89 -19.79 -11.25
N LEU A 114 -10.23 -21.09 -11.35
CA LEU A 114 -9.74 -21.97 -12.41
C LEU A 114 -10.71 -22.11 -13.60
N GLY A 115 -11.90 -21.50 -13.50
CA GLY A 115 -12.91 -21.51 -14.56
C GLY A 115 -12.57 -20.58 -15.72
N LYS A 116 -13.48 -20.50 -16.69
CA LYS A 116 -13.36 -19.70 -17.92
C LYS A 116 -14.59 -18.82 -18.19
N ALA A 117 -15.43 -18.63 -17.17
CA ALA A 117 -16.57 -17.72 -17.28
C ALA A 117 -16.07 -16.26 -17.34
N TYR A 118 -16.94 -15.36 -17.81
CA TYR A 118 -16.69 -13.93 -17.78
C TYR A 118 -17.70 -13.30 -16.83
N ILE A 119 -17.38 -13.28 -15.54
CA ILE A 119 -18.29 -12.80 -14.50
C ILE A 119 -17.67 -11.57 -13.83
N PRO A 120 -18.15 -10.34 -14.13
CA PRO A 120 -17.71 -9.14 -13.43
C PRO A 120 -18.04 -9.26 -11.95
N ARG A 121 -17.03 -9.10 -11.10
CA ARG A 121 -17.13 -9.12 -9.64
C ARG A 121 -16.35 -7.97 -9.06
N TRP A 122 -16.60 -7.67 -7.79
CA TRP A 122 -15.87 -6.67 -7.03
C TRP A 122 -14.90 -7.35 -6.07
N PHE A 123 -13.72 -6.78 -5.90
CA PHE A 123 -12.76 -7.18 -4.87
C PHE A 123 -12.22 -5.91 -4.20
N PHE A 124 -11.75 -6.04 -2.97
CA PHE A 124 -11.00 -4.99 -2.31
C PHE A 124 -9.54 -5.05 -2.75
N ASN A 125 -9.10 -4.00 -3.44
CA ASN A 125 -7.71 -3.80 -3.82
C ASN A 125 -6.97 -3.08 -2.69
N THR A 126 -6.07 -3.81 -2.02
CA THR A 126 -5.29 -3.30 -0.89
C THR A 126 -4.29 -2.21 -1.31
N SER A 127 -3.86 -2.18 -2.56
CA SER A 127 -2.92 -1.18 -3.11
C SER A 127 -3.58 0.14 -3.50
N SER A 128 -4.90 0.15 -3.68
CA SER A 128 -5.68 1.38 -3.86
C SER A 128 -6.60 1.70 -2.67
N ALA A 129 -6.69 0.80 -1.68
CA ALA A 129 -7.60 0.85 -0.55
C ALA A 129 -9.06 1.05 -0.99
N ASN A 130 -9.42 0.49 -2.14
CA ASN A 130 -10.72 0.67 -2.77
C ASN A 130 -11.28 -0.63 -3.32
N CYS A 131 -12.59 -0.65 -3.51
CA CYS A 131 -13.28 -1.73 -4.20
C CYS A 131 -13.19 -1.52 -5.71
N GLU A 132 -12.70 -2.52 -6.42
CA GLU A 132 -12.47 -2.50 -7.86
C GLU A 132 -13.11 -3.70 -8.52
N ILE A 133 -13.37 -3.59 -9.83
CA ILE A 133 -13.93 -4.69 -10.62
C ILE A 133 -12.80 -5.61 -11.09
N PHE A 134 -13.02 -6.91 -11.03
CA PHE A 134 -12.21 -7.93 -11.69
C PHE A 134 -13.10 -8.93 -12.43
N ILE A 135 -12.51 -9.74 -13.32
CA ILE A 135 -13.22 -10.81 -14.02
C ILE A 135 -13.00 -12.12 -13.28
N PHE A 136 -14.07 -12.65 -12.70
CA PHE A 136 -14.08 -13.95 -12.07
C PHE A 136 -14.40 -15.04 -13.09
N GLY A 137 -13.47 -15.98 -13.24
CA GLY A 137 -13.58 -17.16 -14.09
C GLY A 137 -14.57 -18.21 -13.58
N GLY A 138 -14.96 -18.14 -12.31
CA GLY A 138 -15.80 -19.15 -11.66
C GLY A 138 -15.01 -20.39 -11.23
N GLY A 139 -15.65 -21.24 -10.44
CA GLY A 139 -15.14 -22.57 -10.12
C GLY A 139 -14.18 -22.63 -8.93
N PRO A 140 -13.47 -23.75 -8.76
CA PRO A 140 -12.64 -24.01 -7.58
C PRO A 140 -11.52 -23.00 -7.42
N GLY A 141 -11.10 -22.80 -6.17
CA GLY A 141 -10.01 -21.89 -5.82
C GLY A 141 -10.47 -20.46 -5.52
N GLU A 142 -11.76 -20.15 -5.67
CA GLU A 142 -12.30 -18.85 -5.26
C GLU A 142 -12.01 -18.57 -3.77
N ASN A 143 -11.71 -17.31 -3.47
CA ASN A 143 -11.54 -16.83 -2.10
C ASN A 143 -12.64 -15.82 -1.77
N GLY A 144 -12.71 -15.40 -0.51
CA GLY A 144 -13.78 -14.51 -0.04
C GLY A 144 -13.67 -13.06 -0.53
N ASN A 145 -12.57 -12.65 -1.18
CA ASN A 145 -12.44 -11.30 -1.75
C ASN A 145 -13.09 -11.24 -3.15
N ASN A 146 -14.38 -11.55 -3.17
CA ASN A 146 -15.20 -11.70 -4.38
C ASN A 146 -16.64 -11.35 -4.02
N PHE A 147 -17.07 -10.16 -4.43
CA PHE A 147 -18.37 -9.59 -4.09
C PHE A 147 -19.19 -9.36 -5.37
N GLU A 148 -20.52 -9.48 -5.28
CA GLU A 148 -21.39 -9.27 -6.45
C GLU A 148 -21.54 -7.78 -6.78
N THR A 149 -21.50 -6.92 -5.76
CA THR A 149 -21.69 -5.48 -5.91
C THR A 149 -20.62 -4.65 -5.20
N GLU A 150 -20.37 -3.44 -5.71
CA GLU A 150 -19.48 -2.46 -5.07
C GLU A 150 -19.91 -2.17 -3.63
N LYS A 151 -21.22 -2.08 -3.40
CA LYS A 151 -21.80 -1.77 -2.09
C LYS A 151 -21.47 -2.85 -1.07
N GLU A 152 -21.52 -4.12 -1.45
CA GLU A 152 -21.13 -5.24 -0.59
C GLU A 152 -19.65 -5.20 -0.26
N CYS A 153 -18.80 -5.01 -1.27
CA CYS A 153 -17.36 -4.85 -1.06
C CYS A 153 -17.05 -3.70 -0.10
N ARG A 154 -17.61 -2.51 -0.35
CA ARG A 154 -17.38 -1.33 0.51
C ARG A 154 -17.89 -1.57 1.93
N LYS A 155 -19.06 -2.20 2.08
CA LYS A 155 -19.59 -2.54 3.40
C LYS A 155 -18.68 -3.50 4.17
N ALA A 156 -18.03 -4.43 3.47
CA ALA A 156 -17.10 -5.39 4.08
C ALA A 156 -15.72 -4.77 4.36
N CYS A 157 -15.21 -3.92 3.46
CA CYS A 157 -13.79 -3.56 3.40
C CYS A 157 -13.50 -2.04 3.44
N SER A 158 -14.45 -1.20 3.85
CA SER A 158 -14.20 0.25 4.00
C SER A 158 -13.35 0.60 5.23
N GLY A 159 -12.86 1.84 5.27
CA GLY A 159 -12.21 2.42 6.46
C GLY A 159 -10.70 2.39 6.43
N PHE A 160 -10.09 2.02 5.30
CA PHE A 160 -8.64 2.02 5.11
C PHE A 160 -8.20 3.24 4.30
N GLN A 161 -7.09 3.85 4.70
CA GLN A 161 -6.40 4.93 4.00
C GLN A 161 -4.90 4.64 4.04
N PHE A 162 -4.15 5.06 3.01
CA PHE A 162 -2.70 4.87 2.99
C PHE A 162 -1.96 5.81 3.92
N TYR A 163 -2.53 7.00 4.17
CA TYR A 163 -1.86 8.05 4.91
C TYR A 163 -2.72 8.52 6.06
N ARG A 164 -2.09 8.78 7.21
CA ARG A 164 -2.73 9.53 8.31
C ARG A 164 -2.10 10.88 8.48
N ARG A 165 -2.93 11.84 8.92
CA ARG A 165 -2.47 13.16 9.31
C ARG A 165 -1.76 13.09 10.66
N ILE A 166 -0.58 13.67 10.74
CA ILE A 166 0.15 13.83 12.01
C ILE A 166 0.20 15.29 12.43
N ASN A 167 0.18 15.51 13.75
CA ASN A 167 0.32 16.83 14.34
C ASN A 167 1.75 16.98 14.85
N ILE A 168 2.52 17.87 14.22
CA ILE A 168 3.89 18.13 14.64
C ILE A 168 3.90 19.37 15.54
N THR A 169 4.28 19.18 16.80
CA THR A 169 4.58 20.29 17.72
C THR A 169 6.08 20.56 17.68
N VAL A 170 6.51 21.71 17.16
CA VAL A 170 7.90 22.14 17.28
C VAL A 170 8.07 22.71 18.69
N GLY A 171 8.78 22.00 19.55
CA GLY A 171 9.14 22.49 20.88
C GLY A 171 10.16 23.63 20.76
N ASN A 172 9.92 24.72 21.51
CA ASN A 172 10.87 25.81 21.69
C ASN A 172 12.00 25.42 22.65
#